data_AF-A0A969ELI1-F1
#
_entry.id   AF-A0A969ELI1-F1
#
_cell.length_a   1.000
_cell.length_b   1.000
_cell.length_c   1.000
_cell.angle_alpha   90.00
_cell.angle_beta   90.00
_cell.angle_gamma   90.00
#
_symmetry.space_group_name_H-M   'P 1'
#
loop_
_entity.id
_entity.type
_entity.pdbx_description
1 polymer ?
#
loop_
_entity_poly.entity_id
_entity_poly.type
_entity_poly.pdbx_seq_one_letter_code
_entity_poly.pdbx_strand_id
1 'polypeptide(L)' 'MIVIGPLRNTTILGKTASTIHALSGGRFTMGIALGAREDDYTATATPYHTRGKRLNEQLHDL' A
#
# COMPACT_ATOMS: atom_id res chain seq x y z
N MET A 1 -2.73 0.22 12.12
CA MET A 1 -3.24 -0.61 11.00
C MET A 1 -2.15 -0.68 9.93
N ILE A 2 -1.93 -1.84 9.31
CA ILE A 2 -0.88 -2.04 8.29
C ILE A 2 -1.53 -2.44 6.96
N VAL A 3 -1.10 -1.79 5.87
CA VAL A 3 -1.52 -2.11 4.50
C VAL A 3 -0.36 -2.77 3.75
N ILE A 4 -0.65 -3.81 2.97
CA ILE A 4 0.30 -4.39 2.04
C ILE A 4 0.32 -3.50 0.79
N GLY A 5 1.36 -2.66 0.67
CA GLY A 5 1.44 -1.61 -0.35
C GLY A 5 1.37 -2.14 -1.78
N PRO A 6 2.27 -3.05 -2.21
CA PRO A 6 2.40 -3.45 -3.61
C PRO A 6 1.18 -4.12 -4.23
N LEU A 7 0.24 -4.60 -3.40
CA LEU A 7 -1.02 -5.21 -3.84
C LEU A 7 -2.11 -4.16 -4.12
N ARG A 8 -1.83 -2.87 -3.93
CA ARG A 8 -2.78 -1.77 -4.06
C ARG A 8 -2.34 -0.80 -5.14
N ASN A 9 -3.31 -0.24 -5.85
CA ASN A 9 -3.06 0.90 -6.72
C ASN A 9 -2.64 2.13 -5.90
N THR A 10 -1.53 2.76 -6.28
CA THR A 10 -0.93 3.90 -5.58
C THR A 10 -1.91 5.08 -5.42
N THR A 11 -2.53 5.52 -6.52
CA THR A 11 -3.42 6.69 -6.52
C THR A 11 -4.66 6.46 -5.66
N ILE A 12 -5.25 5.26 -5.74
CA ILE A 12 -6.41 4.92 -4.91
C ILE A 12 -6.02 4.83 -3.43
N LEU A 13 -4.87 4.22 -3.12
CA LEU A 13 -4.36 4.14 -1.74
C LEU A 13 -4.15 5.54 -1.15
N GLY A 14 -3.48 6.43 -1.86
CA GLY A 14 -3.26 7.82 -1.44
C GLY A 14 -4.58 8.56 -1.21
N LYS A 15 -5.53 8.47 -2.16
CA LYS A 15 -6.85 9.10 -2.02
C LYS A 15 -7.60 8.61 -0.78
N THR A 16 -7.64 7.29 -0.57
CA THR A 16 -8.33 6.70 0.58
C THR A 16 -7.65 7.08 1.90
N ALA A 17 -6.31 7.06 1.95
CA ALA A 17 -5.56 7.48 3.12
C ALA A 17 -5.83 8.95 3.48
N SER A 18 -5.80 9.85 2.49
CA SER A 18 -6.11 11.27 2.68
C SER A 18 -7.55 11.50 3.14
N THR A 19 -8.50 10.73 2.61
CA THR A 19 -9.91 10.80 3.03
C THR A 19 -10.07 10.40 4.50
N ILE A 20 -9.46 9.28 4.91
CA ILE A 20 -9.53 8.82 6.30
C ILE A 20 -8.79 9.78 7.23
N HIS A 21 -7.66 10.34 6.79
CA HIS A 21 -6.92 11.34 7.54
C HIS A 21 -7.77 12.59 7.84
N ALA A 22 -8.46 13.12 6.82
CA ALA A 22 -9.36 14.25 6.98
C ALA A 22 -10.53 13.93 7.92
N LEU A 23 -11.21 12.79 7.74
CA LEU A 23 -12.32 12.35 8.60
C LEU A 23 -11.88 12.09 10.05
N SER A 24 -10.63 11.69 10.25
CA SER A 24 -10.07 11.43 11.59
C SER A 24 -9.64 12.71 12.32
N GLY A 25 -9.71 13.88 11.67
CA GLY A 25 -9.21 15.14 12.21
C GLY A 25 -7.69 15.12 12.43
N GLY A 26 -6.95 14.51 11.50
CA GLY A 26 -5.48 14.45 11.56
C GLY A 26 -4.90 13.34 12.45
N ARG A 27 -5.75 12.55 13.13
CA ARG A 27 -5.30 11.47 14.04
C ARG A 27 -4.96 10.14 13.37
N PHE A 28 -5.10 10.07 12.04
CA PHE A 28 -4.87 8.83 11.30
C PHE A 28 -3.39 8.59 11.07
N THR A 29 -2.92 7.40 11.44
CA THR A 29 -1.59 6.88 11.11
C THR A 29 -1.74 5.53 10.41
N MET A 30 -1.10 5.40 9.24
CA MET A 30 -1.13 4.19 8.43
C MET A 30 0.28 3.61 8.33
N GLY A 31 0.44 2.35 8.75
CA GLY A 31 1.63 1.58 8.42
C GLY A 31 1.52 1.01 7.01
N ILE A 32 2.62 1.02 6.26
CA ILE A 32 2.72 0.35 4.97
C ILE A 32 3.82 -0.71 5.08
N ALA A 33 3.50 -1.91 4.61
CA ALA A 33 4.42 -3.04 4.60
C ALA A 33 4.47 -3.70 3.23
N LEU A 34 5.54 -4.47 3.03
CA LEU A 34 5.78 -5.21 1.80
C LEU A 34 4.82 -6.40 1.63
N GLY A 35 4.45 -7.07 2.71
CA GLY A 35 3.78 -8.38 2.65
C GLY A 35 4.77 -9.51 2.31
N ALA A 36 4.69 -10.61 3.05
CA ALA A 36 5.64 -11.73 2.96
C ALA A 36 5.07 -12.98 2.27
N ARG A 37 3.76 -13.05 2.08
CA ARG A 37 3.09 -14.24 1.54
C ARG A 37 3.04 -14.17 0.03
N GLU A 38 3.65 -15.14 -0.65
CA GLU A 38 3.61 -15.24 -2.11
C GLU A 38 2.19 -15.51 -2.64
N ASP A 39 1.36 -16.25 -1.88
CA ASP A 39 -0.03 -16.51 -2.22
C ASP A 39 -0.84 -15.23 -2.46
N ASP A 40 -0.60 -14.19 -1.65
CA ASP A 40 -1.32 -12.91 -1.75
C ASP A 40 -0.99 -12.22 -3.09
N TYR A 41 0.25 -12.38 -3.56
CA TYR A 41 0.72 -11.83 -4.82
C TYR A 41 0.18 -12.61 -6.02
N THR A 42 0.14 -13.94 -5.91
CA THR A 42 -0.49 -14.80 -6.91
C THR A 42 -1.98 -14.48 -7.04
N ALA A 43 -2.69 -14.30 -5.92
CA ALA A 43 -4.11 -13.99 -5.89
C ALA A 43 -4.46 -12.63 -6.55
N THR A 44 -3.55 -11.65 -6.50
CA THR A 44 -3.73 -10.33 -7.12
C THR A 44 -2.99 -10.18 -8.45
N ALA A 45 -2.48 -11.28 -9.02
CA ALA A 45 -1.64 -11.28 -10.23
C ALA A 45 -0.50 -10.24 -10.19
N THR A 46 0.05 -9.99 -8.99
CA THR A 46 1.12 -9.02 -8.77
C THR A 46 2.46 -9.75 -8.70
N PRO A 47 3.52 -9.31 -9.39
CA PRO A 47 4.79 -10.02 -9.35
C PRO A 47 5.45 -10.00 -7.96
N TYR A 48 5.63 -11.18 -7.36
CA TYR A 48 6.20 -11.33 -6.01
C TYR A 48 7.68 -10.91 -5.92
N HIS A 49 8.49 -11.24 -6.93
CA HIS A 49 9.93 -10.99 -6.90
C HIS A 49 10.32 -9.52 -7.10
N THR A 50 9.42 -8.66 -7.59
CA THR A 50 9.68 -7.22 -7.76
C THR A 50 9.01 -6.35 -6.71
N ARG A 51 8.36 -6.97 -5.71
CA ARG A 51 7.56 -6.26 -4.69
C ARG A 51 8.31 -5.16 -3.96
N GLY A 52 9.61 -5.36 -3.68
CA GLY A 52 10.45 -4.36 -3.00
C GLY A 52 10.62 -3.10 -3.83
N LYS A 53 10.96 -3.28 -5.12
CA LYS A 53 11.07 -2.18 -6.08
C LYS A 53 9.72 -1.46 -6.24
N ARG A 54 8.63 -2.21 -6.41
CA ARG A 54 7.27 -1.64 -6.53
C ARG A 54 6.87 -0.84 -5.29
N LEU A 55 7.18 -1.32 -4.09
CA LEU A 55 6.91 -0.57 -2.86
C LEU A 55 7.71 0.73 -2.83
N ASN A 56 8.99 0.70 -3.19
CA ASN A 56 9.82 1.91 -3.23
C ASN A 56 9.28 2.95 -4.22
N GLU A 57 8.90 2.52 -5.44
CA GLU A 57 8.27 3.39 -6.44
C GLU A 57 6.94 3.96 -5.90
N GLN A 58 6.11 3.12 -5.30
CA GLN A 58 4.84 3.53 -4.71
C GLN A 58 5.02 4.53 -3.57
N LEU A 59 6.03 4.38 -2.71
CA LEU A 59 6.32 5.33 -1.62
C LEU A 59 6.85 6.66 -2.13
N HIS A 60 7.53 6.68 -3.28
CA HIS A 60 7.96 7.91 -3.92
C HIS A 60 6.77 8.70 -4.52
N ASP A 61 5.75 7.98 -4.99
CA ASP A 61 4.59 8.56 -5.68
C ASP A 61 3.39 8.86 -4.76
N LEU A 62 3.48 8.54 -3.46
CA LEU A 62 2.48 8.84 -2.42
C LEU A 62 2.73 10.20 -1.76
#